data_AF-Q1PZ77-F1
#
_entry.id   AF-Q1PZ77-F1
#
_cell.length_a   1.000
_cell.length_b   1.000
_cell.length_c   1.000
_cell.angle_alpha   90.00
_cell.angle_beta   90.00
_cell.angle_gamma   90.00
#
_symmetry.space_group_name_H-M   'P 1'
#
loop_
_entity.id
_entity.type
_entity.pdbx_description
1 polymer ?
#
loop_
_entity_poly.entity_id
_entity_poly.type
_entity_poly.pdbx_seq_one_letter_code
_entity_poly.pdbx_strand_id
1 'polypeptide(L)' 'MVFPGEKSTTVPDTKEIRRYHFHEMRVQVAIKRAVQDAKICKRVATHTFRRSFATYLMKKAEPQ' A
#
# COMPACT_ATOMS: atom_id res chain seq x y z
N MET A 1 -14.70 2.07 5.61
CA MET A 1 -13.85 2.19 4.41
C MET A 1 -12.79 3.26 4.66
N VAL A 2 -11.51 2.89 4.86
CA VAL A 2 -10.45 3.85 5.27
C VAL A 2 -9.77 4.53 4.06
N PHE A 3 -9.73 3.86 2.91
CA PHE A 3 -9.11 4.38 1.68
C PHE A 3 -10.11 4.36 0.50
N PRO A 4 -10.97 5.39 0.41
CA PRO A 4 -11.91 5.54 -0.71
C PRO A 4 -11.18 5.69 -2.05
N GLY A 5 -11.64 4.94 -3.07
CA GLY A 5 -11.26 5.20 -4.46
C GLY A 5 -11.78 6.55 -4.94
N GLU A 6 -11.04 7.17 -5.86
CA GLU A 6 -11.31 8.51 -6.39
C GLU A 6 -12.62 8.58 -7.17
N LYS A 7 -12.93 7.52 -7.93
CA LYS A 7 -14.15 7.40 -8.72
C LYS A 7 -15.18 6.56 -7.98
N SER A 8 -16.42 7.03 -7.96
CA SER A 8 -17.57 6.20 -7.63
C SER A 8 -18.03 5.45 -8.87
N THR A 9 -18.38 4.18 -8.69
CA THR A 9 -18.84 3.32 -9.77
C THR A 9 -20.31 3.01 -9.55
N THR A 10 -21.10 3.17 -10.61
CA THR A 10 -22.50 2.75 -10.60
C THR A 10 -22.54 1.22 -10.70
N VAL A 11 -23.18 0.57 -9.73
CA VAL A 11 -23.39 -0.87 -9.76
C VAL A 11 -24.49 -1.15 -10.79
N PRO A 12 -24.21 -1.92 -11.87
CA PRO A 12 -25.17 -2.11 -12.97
C PRO A 12 -26.44 -2.84 -12.52
N ASP A 13 -26.34 -3.67 -11.48
CA ASP A 13 -27.45 -4.50 -10.98
C ASP A 13 -28.45 -3.71 -10.12
N THR A 14 -27.97 -2.77 -9.31
CA THR A 14 -28.80 -2.04 -8.32
C THR A 14 -28.97 -0.56 -8.62
N LYS A 15 -28.29 -0.03 -9.66
CA LYS A 15 -28.17 1.41 -9.96
C LYS A 15 -27.62 2.26 -8.80
N GLU A 16 -27.07 1.64 -7.77
CA GLU A 16 -26.48 2.34 -6.63
C GLU A 16 -25.09 2.86 -6.97
N ILE A 17 -24.76 4.04 -6.47
CA ILE A 17 -23.42 4.61 -6.55
C ILE A 17 -22.60 4.04 -5.39
N ARG A 18 -21.63 3.18 -5.68
CA ARG A 18 -20.71 2.63 -4.67
C ARG A 18 -19.31 3.16 -4.88
N ARG A 19 -18.63 3.42 -3.76
CA ARG A 19 -17.20 3.74 -3.77
C ARG A 19 -16.42 2.50 -3.39
N TYR A 20 -15.53 2.07 -4.28
CA TYR A 20 -14.68 0.90 -4.06
C TYR A 20 -13.34 1.29 -3.43
N HIS A 21 -12.67 0.31 -2.82
CA HIS A 21 -11.34 0.52 -2.25
C HIS A 21 -10.37 1.06 -3.28
N PHE A 22 -9.40 1.83 -2.81
CA PHE A 22 -8.27 2.24 -3.63
C PHE A 22 -7.56 1.00 -4.22
N HIS A 23 -7.35 0.99 -5.53
CA HIS A 23 -6.80 -0.17 -6.22
C HIS A 23 -5.34 -0.42 -5.78
N GLU A 24 -5.06 -1.63 -5.27
CA GLU A 24 -3.76 -1.99 -4.68
C GLU A 24 -2.56 -1.78 -5.62
N MET A 25 -2.75 -2.04 -6.92
CA MET A 25 -1.72 -1.80 -7.94
C MET A 25 -1.20 -0.36 -7.96
N ARG A 26 -2.05 0.64 -7.66
CA ARG A 26 -1.58 2.05 -7.62
C ARG A 26 -0.52 2.26 -6.54
N VAL A 27 -0.66 1.58 -5.39
CA VAL A 27 0.34 1.61 -4.31
C VAL A 27 1.62 0.91 -4.73
N GLN A 28 1.52 -0.25 -5.39
CA GLN A 28 2.70 -0.99 -5.86
C GLN A 28 3.51 -0.18 -6.89
N VAL A 29 2.84 0.50 -7.83
CA VAL A 29 3.51 1.37 -8.82
C VAL A 29 4.18 2.56 -8.14
N ALA A 30 3.51 3.21 -7.18
CA ALA A 30 4.08 4.31 -6.41
C ALA A 30 5.34 3.87 -5.63
N ILE A 31 5.28 2.70 -4.97
CA ILE A 31 6.43 2.11 -4.28
C ILE A 31 7.58 1.87 -5.26
N LYS A 32 7.31 1.27 -6.43
CA LYS A 32 8.35 1.01 -7.43
C LYS A 32 9.07 2.28 -7.86
N ARG A 33 8.33 3.37 -8.09
CA ARG A 33 8.90 4.69 -8.43
C ARG A 33 9.73 5.25 -7.29
N ALA A 34 9.19 5.29 -6.07
CA ALA A 34 9.91 5.80 -4.90
C ALA A 34 11.22 5.04 -4.62
N VAL A 35 11.23 3.72 -4.83
CA VAL A 35 12.43 2.86 -4.68
C VAL A 35 13.49 3.21 -5.73
N GLN A 36 13.07 3.49 -6.97
CA GLN A 36 13.96 3.96 -8.04
C GLN A 36 14.54 5.34 -7.72
N ASP A 37 13.69 6.28 -7.30
CA ASP A 37 14.11 7.65 -6.95
C ASP A 37 15.07 7.66 -5.76
N ALA A 38 14.84 6.79 -4.77
CA ALA A 38 15.72 6.58 -3.62
C ALA A 38 17.00 5.79 -3.94
N LYS A 39 17.20 5.37 -5.20
CA LYS A 39 18.36 4.59 -5.68
C LYS A 39 18.59 3.30 -4.88
N ILE A 40 17.51 2.65 -4.44
CA ILE A 40 17.59 1.38 -3.73
C ILE A 40 17.72 0.26 -4.75
N CYS A 41 18.92 -0.32 -4.88
CA CYS A 41 19.20 -1.38 -5.84
C CYS A 41 18.53 -2.74 -5.50
N LYS A 42 18.01 -2.88 -4.28
CA LYS A 42 17.33 -4.11 -3.83
C LYS A 42 15.87 -4.11 -4.26
N ARG A 43 15.33 -5.30 -4.55
CA ARG A 43 13.90 -5.44 -4.84
C ARG A 43 13.07 -5.11 -3.59
N VAL A 44 12.21 -4.11 -3.70
CA VAL A 44 11.29 -3.69 -2.64
C VAL A 44 9.85 -3.77 -3.15
N ALA A 45 8.99 -4.38 -2.34
CA ALA A 45 7.55 -4.46 -2.58
C ALA A 45 6.79 -4.09 -1.29
N THR A 46 5.47 -3.96 -1.35
CA THR A 46 4.63 -3.59 -0.19
C THR A 46 4.89 -4.45 1.05
N HIS A 47 5.07 -5.77 0.87
CA HIS A 47 5.35 -6.67 1.98
C HIS A 47 6.74 -6.48 2.61
N THR A 48 7.70 -5.88 1.89
CA THR A 48 9.03 -5.53 2.43
C THR A 48 8.89 -4.53 3.58
N PHE A 49 8.07 -3.49 3.41
CA PHE A 49 7.83 -2.50 4.46
C PHE A 49 7.22 -3.11 5.72
N ARG A 50 6.23 -4.00 5.57
CA ARG A 50 5.62 -4.70 6.71
C ARG A 50 6.65 -5.51 7.48
N ARG A 51 7.52 -6.25 6.78
CA ARG A 51 8.58 -7.05 7.41
C ARG A 51 9.60 -6.16 8.12
N SER A 52 10.07 -5.09 7.45
CA SER A 52 11.01 -4.14 8.05
C SER A 52 10.44 -3.47 9.30
N PHE A 53 9.16 -3.14 9.30
CA PHE A 53 8.48 -2.58 10.47
C PHE A 53 8.45 -3.58 11.64
N ALA A 54 8.09 -4.84 11.39
CA ALA A 54 8.13 -5.87 12.43
C ALA A 54 9.55 -6.04 13.00
N THR A 55 10.57 -6.15 12.16
CA THR A 55 11.97 -6.21 12.59
C THR A 55 12.38 -4.98 13.39
N TYR A 56 11.97 -3.79 12.98
CA TYR A 56 12.24 -2.55 13.70
C TYR A 56 11.61 -2.55 15.09
N LEU A 57 10.35 -3.00 15.21
CA LEU A 57 9.68 -3.12 16.50
C LEU A 57 10.37 -4.13 17.42
N MET A 58 10.78 -5.28 16.90
CA MET A 58 11.51 -6.29 17.69
C MET A 58 12.81 -5.72 18.25
N LYS A 59 13.59 -5.04 17.40
CA LYS A 59 14.84 -4.37 17.82
C LYS A 59 14.62 -3.29 18.87
N LYS A 60 13.47 -2.62 18.87
CA LYS A 60 13.11 -1.63 19.89
C LYS A 60 12.59 -2.25 21.19
N ALA A 61 12.09 -3.48 21.13
CA ALA A 61 11.50 -4.18 22.26
C ALA A 61 12.53 -5.01 23.06
N GLU A 62 13.68 -5.34 22.48
CA GLU A 62 14.81 -5.89 23.25
C GLU A 62 15.40 -4.80 24.16
N PRO A 63 15.39 -5.00 25.50
CA PRO A 63 16.13 -4.13 26.40
C PRO A 63 17.63 -4.27 26.12
N GLN A 64 18.32 -3.15 25.97
CA GLN A 64 19.78 -3.09 25.96
C GLN A 64 20.34 -3.40 27.35
#